data_AF-A0A3C1HWS4-F1
#
_entry.id   AF-A0A3C1HWS4-F1
#
_cell.length_a   1.000
_cell.length_b   1.000
_cell.length_c   1.000
_cell.angle_alpha   90.00
_cell.angle_beta   90.00
_cell.angle_gamma   90.00
#
_symmetry.space_group_name_H-M   'P 1'
#
loop_
_entity.id
_entity.type
_entity.pdbx_description
1 polymer ?
#
loop_
_entity_poly.entity_id
_entity_poly.type
_entity_poly.pdbx_seq_one_letter_code
_entity_poly.pdbx_strand_id
1 'polypeptide(L)'
;NQFIDRKEVTMKNQVPMEDLHTFIQQQMAEKQAKLLARASKKITPQQGLYIKYRLKCVGVSGADIALELGCTPVSVCNVLSGKSHSQRIERAVASKLGYPSWNEMVQHLRETAA
;
A
#
# COMPACT_ATOMS: atom_id res chain seq x y z
N ASN A 1 69.26 -0.07 -19.90
CA ASN A 1 68.57 1.10 -19.33
C ASN A 1 67.45 1.50 -20.25
N GLN A 2 66.19 1.41 -19.75
CA GLN A 2 64.97 2.07 -20.25
C GLN A 2 64.50 1.62 -21.65
N PHE A 3 63.23 1.37 -21.95
CA PHE A 3 61.95 1.90 -21.48
C PHE A 3 60.92 0.75 -21.44
N ILE A 4 60.23 0.57 -20.32
CA ILE A 4 59.00 -0.24 -20.29
C ILE A 4 57.89 0.65 -20.87
N ASP A 5 57.30 0.22 -21.97
CA ASP A 5 56.20 0.89 -22.66
C ASP A 5 54.98 1.01 -21.73
N ARG A 6 54.83 2.15 -21.06
CA ARG A 6 53.66 2.48 -20.23
C ARG A 6 52.47 2.88 -21.12
N LYS A 7 51.98 1.96 -21.96
CA LYS A 7 50.77 2.18 -22.78
C LYS A 7 49.69 1.11 -22.62
N GLU A 8 49.69 0.36 -21.51
CA GLU A 8 48.63 -0.61 -21.20
C GLU A 8 47.84 -0.29 -19.93
N VAL A 9 47.63 0.99 -19.60
CA VAL A 9 46.71 1.34 -18.50
C VAL A 9 45.82 2.50 -18.89
N THR A 10 44.95 2.28 -19.86
CA THR A 10 43.76 3.12 -19.96
C THR A 10 42.62 2.42 -20.68
N MET A 11 41.48 2.38 -19.99
CA MET A 11 40.12 2.24 -20.55
C MET A 11 39.56 0.80 -20.65
N LYS A 12 39.54 0.06 -19.53
CA LYS A 12 38.59 -1.06 -19.32
C LYS A 12 37.77 -0.88 -18.05
N ASN A 13 37.23 0.32 -17.84
CA ASN A 13 36.37 0.57 -16.68
C ASN A 13 35.30 1.63 -16.99
N GLN A 14 34.57 1.44 -18.08
CA GLN A 14 33.28 2.08 -18.27
C GLN A 14 32.23 0.98 -18.10
N VAL A 15 31.62 0.92 -16.92
CA VAL A 15 30.30 0.28 -16.82
C VAL A 15 29.43 0.98 -17.86
N PRO A 16 28.80 0.27 -18.81
CA PRO A 16 27.95 0.91 -19.81
C PRO A 16 26.92 1.77 -19.08
N MET A 17 26.89 3.08 -19.34
CA MET A 17 25.94 4.01 -18.70
C MET A 17 24.48 3.57 -18.91
N GLU A 18 24.21 2.80 -19.97
CA GLU A 18 22.93 2.17 -20.28
C GLU A 18 22.49 1.14 -19.21
N ASP A 19 23.42 0.35 -18.65
CA ASP A 19 23.13 -0.62 -17.60
C ASP A 19 22.81 0.07 -16.26
N LEU A 20 23.50 1.17 -15.95
CA LEU A 20 23.23 1.97 -14.76
C LEU A 20 21.88 2.69 -14.84
N HIS A 21 21.55 3.29 -15.99
CA HIS A 21 20.24 3.91 -16.20
C HIS A 21 19.10 2.89 -16.10
N THR A 22 19.28 1.71 -16.70
CA THR A 22 18.27 0.64 -16.65
C THR A 22 18.08 0.14 -15.22
N PHE A 23 19.16 -0.07 -14.47
CA PHE A 23 19.09 -0.44 -13.05
C PHE A 23 18.38 0.64 -12.21
N ILE A 24 18.71 1.92 -12.42
CA ILE A 24 18.04 3.03 -11.72
C ILE A 24 16.55 3.08 -12.06
N GLN A 25 16.19 2.93 -13.34
CA GLN A 25 14.79 2.91 -13.76
C GLN A 25 14.03 1.72 -13.15
N GLN A 26 14.64 0.54 -13.12
CA GLN A 26 14.06 -0.64 -12.50
C GLN A 26 13.80 -0.42 -10.99
N GLN A 27 14.80 0.09 -10.26
CA GLN A 27 14.65 0.40 -8.83
C GLN A 27 13.57 1.44 -8.57
N MET A 28 13.46 2.46 -9.41
CA MET A 28 12.42 3.49 -9.32
C MET A 28 11.03 2.90 -9.60
N ALA A 29 10.90 2.05 -10.62
CA ALA A 29 9.65 1.37 -10.96
C ALA A 29 9.20 0.42 -9.84
N GLU A 30 10.11 -0.36 -9.27
CA GLU A 30 9.82 -1.24 -8.12
C GLU A 30 9.36 -0.43 -6.90
N LYS A 31 10.01 0.70 -6.61
CA LYS A 31 9.61 1.60 -5.53
C LYS A 31 8.23 2.19 -5.79
N GLN A 32 7.94 2.61 -7.02
CA GLN A 32 6.64 3.15 -7.41
C GLN A 32 5.55 2.07 -7.31
N ALA A 33 5.81 0.85 -7.76
CA ALA A 33 4.89 -0.28 -7.62
C ALA A 33 4.59 -0.59 -6.14
N LYS A 34 5.61 -0.57 -5.27
CA LYS A 34 5.43 -0.72 -3.81
C LYS A 34 4.58 0.42 -3.20
N LEU A 35 4.75 1.65 -3.67
CA LEU A 35 3.94 2.79 -3.22
C LEU A 35 2.48 2.64 -3.65
N LEU A 36 2.24 2.28 -4.91
CA LEU A 36 0.89 2.05 -5.44
C LEU A 36 0.21 0.87 -4.73
N ALA A 37 0.92 -0.21 -4.45
CA ALA A 37 0.39 -1.34 -3.69
C ALA A 37 0.01 -0.97 -2.23
N ARG A 38 0.74 -0.03 -1.61
CA ARG A 38 0.45 0.49 -0.27
C ARG A 38 -0.63 1.58 -0.25
N ALA A 39 -1.01 2.10 -1.40
CA ALA A 39 -2.07 3.09 -1.49
C ALA A 39 -3.41 2.46 -1.12
N SER A 40 -4.12 3.08 -0.17
CA SER A 40 -5.44 2.65 0.23
C SER A 40 -6.48 3.02 -0.82
N LYS A 41 -7.31 2.05 -1.23
CA LYS A 41 -8.47 2.31 -2.09
C LYS A 41 -9.49 3.16 -1.33
N LYS A 42 -9.85 4.31 -1.92
CA LYS A 42 -10.95 5.14 -1.44
C LYS A 42 -12.28 4.39 -1.53
N ILE A 43 -13.09 4.54 -0.48
CA ILE A 43 -14.45 4.03 -0.43
C ILE A 43 -15.46 5.18 -0.56
N THR A 44 -16.63 4.88 -1.11
CA THR A 44 -17.76 5.80 -1.10
C THR A 44 -18.49 5.74 0.25
N PRO A 45 -19.29 6.76 0.61
CA PRO A 45 -20.12 6.71 1.82
C PRO A 45 -21.05 5.49 1.89
N GLN A 46 -21.60 5.07 0.74
CA GLN A 46 -22.46 3.89 0.63
C GLN A 46 -21.70 2.60 0.91
N GLN A 47 -20.50 2.44 0.35
CA GLN A 47 -19.61 1.31 0.68
C GLN A 47 -19.27 1.32 2.17
N GLY A 48 -19.04 2.49 2.74
CA GLY A 48 -18.86 2.70 4.16
C GLY A 48 -20.00 2.20 5.04
N LEU A 49 -21.23 2.52 4.68
CA LEU A 49 -22.43 2.03 5.36
C LEU A 49 -22.54 0.50 5.28
N TYR A 50 -22.25 -0.07 4.11
CA TYR A 50 -22.28 -1.52 3.94
C TYR A 50 -21.20 -2.23 4.78
N ILE A 51 -19.99 -1.67 4.87
CA ILE A 51 -18.93 -2.18 5.75
C ILE A 51 -19.39 -2.13 7.21
N LYS A 52 -20.01 -1.03 7.67
CA LYS A 52 -20.58 -0.94 9.02
C LYS A 52 -21.65 -2.00 9.27
N TYR A 53 -22.53 -2.25 8.30
CA TYR A 53 -23.52 -3.31 8.37
C TYR A 53 -22.86 -4.69 8.51
N ARG A 54 -21.86 -5.00 7.67
CA ARG A 54 -21.10 -6.26 7.74
C ARG A 54 -20.38 -6.46 9.07
N LEU A 55 -19.78 -5.40 9.63
CA LEU A 55 -19.16 -5.42 10.96
C LEU A 55 -20.20 -5.75 12.04
N LYS A 56 -21.39 -5.16 11.96
CA LYS A 56 -22.50 -5.46 12.86
C LYS A 56 -22.96 -6.93 12.75
N CYS A 57 -22.99 -7.50 11.54
CA CYS A 57 -23.33 -8.91 11.33
C CYS A 57 -22.33 -9.87 11.99
N VAL A 58 -21.05 -9.49 12.11
CA VAL A 58 -20.04 -10.29 12.83
C VAL A 58 -19.93 -9.91 14.31
N GLY A 59 -20.84 -9.08 14.83
CA GLY A 59 -20.89 -8.67 16.23
C GLY A 59 -19.80 -7.66 16.64
N VAL A 60 -19.17 -6.99 15.68
CA VAL A 60 -18.11 -6.00 15.93
C VAL A 60 -18.63 -4.59 15.70
N SER A 61 -18.46 -3.71 16.67
CA SER A 61 -18.78 -2.29 16.54
C SER A 61 -17.54 -1.47 16.21
N GLY A 62 -17.75 -0.25 15.70
CA GLY A 62 -16.67 0.70 15.51
C GLY A 62 -16.00 1.13 16.82
N ALA A 63 -16.72 1.04 17.95
CA ALA A 63 -16.16 1.32 19.28
C ALA A 63 -15.20 0.20 19.72
N ASP A 64 -15.50 -1.06 19.41
CA ASP A 64 -14.62 -2.19 19.72
C ASP A 64 -13.29 -2.07 18.96
N ILE A 65 -13.37 -1.72 17.67
CA ILE A 65 -12.18 -1.46 16.84
C ILE A 65 -11.39 -0.27 17.40
N ALA A 66 -12.07 0.78 17.84
CA ALA A 66 -11.43 1.95 18.41
C ALA A 66 -10.71 1.62 19.73
N LEU A 67 -11.32 0.80 20.58
CA LEU A 67 -10.74 0.30 21.83
C LEU A 67 -9.51 -0.57 21.56
N GLU A 68 -9.61 -1.53 20.64
CA GLU A 68 -8.51 -2.43 20.24
C GLU A 68 -7.30 -1.65 19.71
N LEU A 69 -7.54 -0.58 18.95
CA LEU A 69 -6.49 0.22 18.34
C LEU A 69 -6.02 1.39 19.21
N GLY A 70 -6.64 1.64 20.37
CA GLY A 70 -6.36 2.81 21.20
C GLY A 70 -6.59 4.15 20.48
N CYS A 71 -7.65 4.25 19.67
CA CYS A 71 -8.01 5.48 18.96
C CYS A 71 -9.45 5.92 19.27
N THR A 72 -9.85 7.10 18.78
CA THR A 72 -11.22 7.58 19.00
C THR A 72 -12.22 6.89 18.05
N PRO A 73 -13.46 6.61 18.49
CA PRO A 73 -14.50 6.08 17.61
C PRO A 73 -14.79 6.98 16.39
N VAL A 74 -14.59 8.29 16.55
CA VAL A 74 -14.71 9.27 15.46
C VAL A 74 -13.68 9.00 14.36
N SER A 75 -12.45 8.61 14.71
CA SER A 75 -11.42 8.26 13.73
C SER A 75 -11.84 7.06 12.89
N VAL A 76 -12.39 6.02 13.53
CA VAL A 76 -12.94 4.85 12.82
C VAL A 76 -14.10 5.25 11.92
N CYS A 77 -15.00 6.11 12.40
CA CYS A 77 -16.14 6.58 11.63
C CYS A 77 -15.72 7.40 10.40
N ASN A 78 -14.68 8.24 10.51
CA ASN A 78 -14.14 9.02 9.40
C ASN A 78 -13.51 8.13 8.32
N VAL A 79 -12.77 7.09 8.70
CA VAL A 79 -12.22 6.10 7.76
C VAL A 79 -13.34 5.35 7.06
N LEU A 80 -14.29 4.83 7.82
CA LEU A 80 -15.44 4.10 7.26
C LEU A 80 -16.36 4.99 6.43
N SER A 81 -16.32 6.32 6.57
CA SER A 81 -17.09 7.24 5.74
C SER A 81 -16.30 7.75 4.52
N GLY A 82 -15.07 7.29 4.32
CA GLY A 82 -14.17 7.74 3.25
C GLY A 82 -13.61 9.16 3.43
N LYS A 83 -13.78 9.77 4.62
CA LYS A 83 -13.30 11.12 4.93
C LYS A 83 -11.81 11.17 5.28
N SER A 84 -11.28 10.07 5.81
CA SER A 84 -9.87 9.94 6.18
C SER A 84 -9.32 8.57 5.79
N HIS A 85 -8.00 8.47 5.79
CA HIS A 85 -7.28 7.22 5.55
C HIS A 85 -6.42 6.88 6.77
N SER A 86 -6.49 5.63 7.19
CA SER A 86 -5.63 5.11 8.25
C SER A 86 -5.39 3.63 8.02
N GLN A 87 -4.18 3.29 7.59
CA GLN A 87 -3.81 1.90 7.31
C GLN A 87 -4.03 0.98 8.51
N ARG A 88 -3.87 1.49 9.74
CA ARG A 88 -4.14 0.72 10.96
C ARG A 88 -5.62 0.34 11.08
N ILE A 89 -6.51 1.32 10.91
CA ILE A 89 -7.96 1.10 11.00
C ILE A 89 -8.44 0.24 9.84
N GLU A 90 -7.98 0.54 8.62
CA GLU A 90 -8.31 -0.21 7.40
C GLU A 90 -7.94 -1.69 7.51
N ARG A 91 -6.72 -2.00 8.01
CA ARG A 91 -6.29 -3.38 8.24
C ARG A 91 -7.11 -4.08 9.31
N ALA A 92 -7.41 -3.41 10.42
CA ALA A 92 -8.23 -3.99 11.48
C ALA A 92 -9.63 -4.33 10.94
N VAL A 93 -10.27 -3.42 10.21
CA VAL A 93 -11.58 -3.66 9.59
C VAL A 93 -11.54 -4.83 8.61
N ALA A 94 -10.55 -4.85 7.70
CA ALA A 94 -10.40 -5.95 6.74
C ALA A 94 -10.21 -7.30 7.45
N SER A 95 -9.36 -7.33 8.47
CA SER A 95 -9.10 -8.55 9.26
C SER A 95 -10.36 -9.05 9.98
N LYS A 96 -11.17 -8.17 10.59
CA LYS A 96 -12.43 -8.58 11.25
C LYS A 96 -13.44 -9.14 10.26
N LEU A 97 -13.38 -8.71 9.00
CA LEU A 97 -14.25 -9.18 7.93
C LEU A 97 -13.67 -10.36 7.14
N GLY A 98 -12.49 -10.86 7.51
CA GLY A 98 -11.86 -12.03 6.89
C GLY A 98 -11.11 -11.75 5.58
N TYR A 99 -10.81 -10.49 5.27
CA TYR A 99 -10.04 -10.12 4.08
C TYR A 99 -8.56 -9.93 4.41
N PRO A 100 -7.64 -10.34 3.53
CA PRO A 100 -6.20 -10.19 3.75
C PRO A 100 -5.74 -8.73 3.64
N SER A 101 -6.47 -7.90 2.89
CA SER A 101 -6.18 -6.47 2.76
C SER A 101 -7.45 -5.63 2.58
N TRP A 102 -7.36 -4.35 2.95
CA TRP A 102 -8.40 -3.37 2.69
C TRP A 102 -8.72 -3.25 1.19
N ASN A 103 -7.70 -3.30 0.33
CA ASN A 103 -7.87 -3.13 -1.10
C ASN A 103 -8.61 -4.29 -1.76
N GLU A 104 -8.39 -5.51 -1.28
CA GLU A 104 -9.15 -6.69 -1.72
C GLU A 104 -10.60 -6.63 -1.23
N MET A 105 -10.81 -6.25 0.03
CA MET A 105 -12.15 -6.03 0.56
C MET A 105 -12.93 -5.02 -0.30
N VAL A 106 -12.35 -3.85 -0.57
CA VAL A 106 -12.99 -2.80 -1.37
C VAL A 106 -13.21 -3.26 -2.82
N GLN A 107 -12.33 -4.08 -3.37
CA GLN A 107 -12.49 -4.66 -4.71
C GLN A 107 -13.71 -5.59 -4.75
N HIS A 108 -13.78 -6.54 -3.83
CA HIS A 108 -14.89 -7.49 -3.71
C HIS A 108 -16.23 -6.76 -3.51
N LEU A 109 -16.25 -5.68 -2.71
CA LEU A 109 -17.43 -4.85 -2.52
C LEU A 109 -17.94 -4.20 -3.83
N ARG A 110 -17.03 -3.81 -4.72
CA ARG A 110 -17.37 -3.21 -6.01
C ARG A 110 -17.88 -4.26 -7.00
N GLU A 111 -17.28 -5.44 -6.98
CA GLU A 111 -17.70 -6.57 -7.81
C GLU A 111 -19.08 -7.11 -7.41
N THR A 112 -19.40 -7.11 -6.11
CA THR A 112 -20.72 -7.54 -5.63
C THR A 112 -21.82 -6.51 -5.91
N ALA A 113 -21.45 -5.24 -6.11
CA ALA A 113 -22.39 -4.13 -6.33
C ALA A 113 -22.62 -3.78 -7.81
N ALA A 114 -21.83 -4.38 -8.72
CA ALA A 114 -21.94 -4.23 -10.17
C ALA A 114 -22.88 -5.31 -10.74
#